data_AF-A0A964A7Z7-F1
#
_entry.id   AF-A0A964A7Z7-F1
#
_cell.length_a   1.000
_cell.length_b   1.000
_cell.length_c   1.000
_cell.angle_alpha   90.00
_cell.angle_beta   90.00
_cell.angle_gamma   90.00
#
_symmetry.space_group_name_H-M   'P 1'
#
loop_
_entity.id
_entity.type
_entity.pdbx_description
1 polymer ?
#
loop_
_entity_poly.entity_id
_entity_poly.type
_entity_poly.pdbx_seq_one_letter_code
_entity_poly.pdbx_strand_id
1 'polypeptide(L)'
;MSRLLIRADAGPAIGAGHVMRCLALAEAWQRAQAGPVTLAAVDLPPALGQRLREAGWSWRRCLGPAGGAADLRATSELACSSADACVIDGYVFDRGFQHALRQLATTLVVDDGHRVDGFDCDLLLDQNLGASEAWYAPLAPDAERLLGTRYALLRHEFLDAAPPCRADRLPGAGHPRRQRPRWAQRGHRPRPG
;
A
#
# COMPACT_ATOMS: atom_id res chain seq x y z
N MET A 1 -9.45 14.02 8.16
CA MET A 1 -9.50 12.55 7.97
C MET A 1 -8.94 12.26 6.61
N SER A 2 -7.95 11.38 6.53
CA SER A 2 -7.32 10.95 5.27
C SER A 2 -8.00 9.69 4.77
N ARG A 3 -8.30 9.60 3.48
CA ARG A 3 -8.98 8.47 2.86
C ARG A 3 -7.95 7.60 2.12
N LEU A 4 -8.03 6.29 2.32
CA LEU A 4 -7.13 5.31 1.74
C LEU A 4 -7.81 4.55 0.60
N LEU A 5 -7.18 4.58 -0.58
CA LEU A 5 -7.50 3.68 -1.68
C LEU A 5 -6.45 2.58 -1.76
N ILE A 6 -6.88 1.33 -1.87
CA ILE A 6 -6.00 0.18 -2.08
C ILE A 6 -6.33 -0.43 -3.43
N ARG A 7 -5.34 -0.60 -4.29
CA ARG A 7 -5.45 -1.35 -5.54
C ARG A 7 -4.67 -2.65 -5.41
N ALA A 8 -5.39 -3.76 -5.29
CA ALA A 8 -4.82 -5.10 -5.22
C ALA A 8 -5.83 -6.12 -5.77
N ASP A 9 -5.34 -7.18 -6.40
CA ASP A 9 -6.16 -8.30 -6.86
C ASP A 9 -5.88 -9.56 -6.04
N ALA A 10 -6.87 -10.44 -6.00
CA ALA A 10 -6.72 -11.81 -5.56
C ALA A 10 -7.44 -12.73 -6.55
N GLY A 11 -6.96 -13.95 -6.70
CA GLY A 11 -7.57 -14.92 -7.60
C GLY A 11 -6.82 -16.24 -7.64
N PRO A 12 -7.37 -17.29 -8.26
CA PRO A 12 -6.75 -18.62 -8.28
C PRO A 12 -5.32 -18.64 -8.84
N ALA A 13 -5.02 -17.78 -9.82
CA ALA A 13 -3.71 -17.73 -10.47
C ALA A 13 -2.63 -17.00 -9.64
N ILE A 14 -3.03 -16.00 -8.85
CA ILE A 14 -2.10 -15.12 -8.12
C ILE A 14 -2.15 -15.32 -6.59
N GLY A 15 -3.10 -16.13 -6.11
CA GLY A 15 -3.39 -16.30 -4.70
C GLY A 15 -4.11 -15.10 -4.07
N ALA A 16 -4.07 -15.02 -2.74
CA ALA A 16 -4.68 -13.94 -1.96
C ALA A 16 -3.65 -13.04 -1.26
N GLY A 17 -2.35 -13.27 -1.48
CA GLY A 17 -1.26 -12.63 -0.73
C GLY A 17 -1.35 -11.09 -0.72
N HIS A 18 -1.48 -10.48 -1.89
CA HIS A 18 -1.57 -9.02 -2.06
C HIS A 18 -2.74 -8.43 -1.24
N VAL A 19 -3.95 -8.99 -1.42
CA VAL A 19 -5.14 -8.53 -0.68
C VAL A 19 -4.95 -8.73 0.82
N MET A 20 -4.52 -9.91 1.28
CA MET A 20 -4.40 -10.19 2.72
C MET A 20 -3.39 -9.28 3.43
N ARG A 21 -2.28 -8.95 2.76
CA ARG A 21 -1.28 -8.00 3.27
C ARG A 21 -1.85 -6.57 3.29
N CYS A 22 -2.58 -6.18 2.26
CA CYS A 22 -3.29 -4.91 2.23
C CYS A 22 -4.39 -4.81 3.30
N LEU A 23 -5.04 -5.92 3.68
CA LEU A 23 -5.99 -5.93 4.82
C LEU A 23 -5.27 -5.57 6.12
N ALA A 24 -4.08 -6.12 6.38
CA ALA A 24 -3.30 -5.79 7.57
C ALA A 24 -2.94 -4.29 7.63
N LEU A 25 -2.57 -3.71 6.47
CA LEU A 25 -2.31 -2.28 6.35
C LEU A 25 -3.58 -1.45 6.64
N ALA A 26 -4.72 -1.84 6.06
CA ALA A 26 -5.99 -1.16 6.29
C ALA A 26 -6.46 -1.25 7.76
N GLU A 27 -6.25 -2.38 8.43
CA GLU A 27 -6.50 -2.51 9.87
C GLU A 27 -5.61 -1.55 10.69
N ALA A 28 -4.34 -1.40 10.32
CA ALA A 28 -3.45 -0.42 10.96
C ALA A 28 -3.91 1.03 10.70
N TRP A 29 -4.37 1.33 9.48
CA TRP A 29 -4.93 2.64 9.11
C TRP A 29 -6.15 3.01 9.95
N GLN A 30 -7.06 2.05 10.15
CA GLN A 30 -8.24 2.24 10.98
C GLN A 30 -7.91 2.39 12.46
N ARG A 31 -6.97 1.60 13.00
CA ARG A 31 -6.52 1.72 14.40
C ARG A 31 -5.90 3.10 14.67
N ALA A 32 -5.20 3.66 13.67
CA ALA A 32 -4.69 5.03 13.73
C ALA A 32 -5.78 6.11 13.57
N GLN A 33 -7.05 5.72 13.38
CA GLN A 33 -8.20 6.60 13.18
C GLN A 33 -8.01 7.58 12.01
N ALA A 34 -7.27 7.17 10.97
CA ALA A 34 -6.90 8.05 9.87
C ALA A 34 -8.09 8.37 8.96
N GLY A 35 -8.91 7.37 8.63
CA GLY A 35 -10.16 7.55 7.88
C GLY A 35 -10.62 6.29 7.14
N PRO A 36 -11.56 6.43 6.18
CA PRO A 36 -12.17 5.31 5.47
C PRO A 36 -11.21 4.64 4.48
N VAL A 37 -11.45 3.35 4.24
CA VAL A 37 -10.71 2.50 3.32
C VAL A 37 -11.62 2.04 2.18
N THR A 38 -11.13 2.16 0.95
CA THR A 38 -11.75 1.57 -0.25
C THR A 38 -10.75 0.65 -0.94
N LEU A 39 -11.15 -0.58 -1.27
CA LEU A 39 -10.36 -1.49 -2.10
C LEU A 39 -10.86 -1.50 -3.54
N ALA A 40 -9.97 -1.42 -4.51
CA ALA A 40 -10.24 -1.56 -5.94
C ALA A 40 -9.59 -2.86 -6.45
N ALA A 41 -10.36 -3.64 -7.19
CA ALA A 41 -9.91 -4.94 -7.73
C ALA A 41 -10.59 -5.24 -9.07
N VAL A 42 -9.84 -5.80 -10.01
CA VAL A 42 -10.40 -6.47 -11.20
C VAL A 42 -10.94 -7.84 -10.81
N ASP A 43 -10.15 -8.61 -10.05
CA ASP A 43 -10.53 -9.91 -9.51
C ASP A 43 -10.44 -9.93 -7.98
N LEU A 44 -11.52 -10.41 -7.37
CA LEU A 44 -11.64 -10.55 -5.93
C LEU A 44 -12.59 -11.72 -5.61
N PRO A 45 -12.08 -12.81 -5.00
CA PRO A 45 -12.90 -13.91 -4.55
C PRO A 45 -14.06 -13.43 -3.65
N PRO A 46 -15.28 -13.96 -3.82
CA PRO A 46 -16.45 -13.53 -3.04
C PRO A 46 -16.23 -13.53 -1.52
N ALA A 47 -15.48 -14.52 -1.00
CA ALA A 47 -15.13 -14.62 0.41
C ALA A 47 -14.31 -13.42 0.91
N LEU A 48 -13.37 -12.90 0.10
CA LEU A 48 -12.60 -11.70 0.44
C LEU A 48 -13.48 -10.44 0.35
N GLY A 49 -14.34 -10.35 -0.66
CA GLY A 49 -15.34 -9.28 -0.76
C GLY A 49 -16.34 -9.25 0.39
N GLN A 50 -16.66 -10.40 0.99
CA GLN A 50 -17.45 -10.50 2.22
C GLN A 50 -16.66 -10.01 3.44
N ARG A 51 -15.41 -10.49 3.61
CA ARG A 51 -14.53 -10.08 4.71
C ARG A 51 -14.31 -8.56 4.75
N LEU A 52 -14.14 -7.92 3.59
CA LEU A 52 -14.04 -6.45 3.48
C LEU A 52 -15.30 -5.74 4.00
N ARG A 53 -16.49 -6.26 3.66
CA ARG A 53 -17.76 -5.69 4.11
C ARG A 53 -17.97 -5.86 5.61
N GLU A 54 -17.60 -7.02 6.16
CA GLU A 54 -17.64 -7.30 7.61
C GLU A 54 -16.69 -6.38 8.40
N ALA A 55 -15.55 -6.03 7.81
CA ALA A 55 -14.63 -5.02 8.36
C ALA A 55 -15.13 -3.56 8.19
N GLY A 56 -16.29 -3.35 7.55
CA GLY A 56 -16.87 -2.03 7.28
C GLY A 56 -16.21 -1.27 6.14
N TRP A 57 -15.50 -1.95 5.23
CA TRP A 57 -14.82 -1.32 4.10
C TRP A 57 -15.61 -1.47 2.82
N SER A 58 -15.48 -0.46 1.95
CA SER A 58 -16.03 -0.52 0.61
C SER A 58 -15.06 -1.21 -0.33
N TRP A 59 -15.57 -1.93 -1.32
CA TRP A 59 -14.75 -2.36 -2.44
C TRP A 59 -15.43 -2.05 -3.77
N ARG A 60 -14.63 -1.81 -4.81
CA ARG A 60 -15.05 -1.41 -6.14
C ARG A 60 -14.41 -2.33 -7.16
N ARG A 61 -15.23 -2.86 -8.06
CA ARG A 61 -14.74 -3.63 -9.20
C ARG A 61 -14.19 -2.69 -10.28
N CYS A 62 -12.95 -2.93 -10.70
CA CYS A 62 -12.36 -2.35 -11.90
C CYS A 62 -12.69 -3.22 -13.12
N LEU A 63 -12.86 -2.60 -14.28
CA LEU A 63 -13.15 -3.29 -15.54
C LEU A 63 -11.87 -3.46 -16.37
N GLY A 64 -11.84 -4.50 -17.20
CA GLY A 64 -10.71 -4.82 -18.07
C GLY A 64 -9.62 -5.63 -17.36
N PRO A 65 -8.46 -5.84 -18.01
CA PRO A 65 -7.34 -6.57 -17.41
C PRO A 65 -6.68 -5.74 -16.30
N ALA A 66 -6.24 -6.42 -15.23
CA ALA A 66 -5.49 -5.79 -14.14
C ALA A 66 -4.21 -5.13 -14.67
N GLY A 67 -3.94 -3.90 -14.24
CA GLY A 67 -2.82 -3.08 -14.73
C GLY A 67 -3.06 -2.45 -16.11
N GLY A 68 -4.13 -2.82 -16.82
CA GLY A 68 -4.45 -2.26 -18.13
C GLY A 68 -5.05 -0.85 -18.07
N ALA A 69 -5.21 -0.23 -19.24
CA ALA A 69 -5.71 1.15 -19.35
C ALA A 69 -7.10 1.38 -18.74
N ALA A 70 -8.01 0.39 -18.82
CA ALA A 70 -9.34 0.47 -18.23
C ALA A 70 -9.29 0.44 -16.69
N ASP A 71 -8.44 -0.42 -16.13
CA ASP A 71 -8.19 -0.50 -14.69
C ASP A 71 -7.51 0.77 -14.17
N LEU A 72 -6.50 1.27 -14.90
CA LEU A 72 -5.83 2.52 -14.54
C LEU A 72 -6.81 3.70 -14.51
N ARG A 73 -7.69 3.80 -15.52
CA ARG A 73 -8.72 4.85 -15.56
C ARG A 73 -9.64 4.76 -14.35
N ALA A 74 -10.22 3.58 -14.09
CA ALA A 74 -11.14 3.38 -12.97
C ALA A 74 -10.47 3.66 -11.62
N THR A 75 -9.23 3.21 -11.43
CA THR A 75 -8.46 3.44 -10.20
C THR A 75 -8.11 4.92 -10.03
N SER A 76 -7.75 5.60 -11.12
CA SER A 76 -7.45 7.05 -11.12
C SER A 76 -8.68 7.89 -10.79
N GLU A 77 -9.86 7.52 -11.29
CA GLU A 77 -11.12 8.20 -10.96
C GLU A 77 -11.46 8.07 -9.47
N LEU A 78 -11.26 6.88 -8.89
CA LEU A 78 -11.42 6.67 -7.45
C LEU A 78 -10.40 7.48 -6.63
N ALA A 79 -9.13 7.52 -7.10
CA ALA A 79 -8.08 8.28 -6.45
C ALA A 79 -8.38 9.78 -6.47
N CYS A 80 -8.69 10.34 -7.64
CA CYS A 80 -8.96 11.76 -7.85
C CYS A 80 -10.18 12.26 -7.06
N SER A 81 -11.24 11.45 -7.01
CA SER A 81 -12.49 11.85 -6.34
C SER A 81 -12.38 11.91 -4.81
N SER A 82 -11.52 11.09 -4.20
CA SER A 82 -11.60 10.93 -2.75
C SER A 82 -10.34 10.48 -2.04
N ALA A 83 -9.28 9.98 -2.68
CA ALA A 83 -8.15 9.42 -1.98
C ALA A 83 -7.10 10.48 -1.61
N ASP A 84 -6.61 10.44 -0.38
CA ASP A 84 -5.43 11.21 0.04
C ASP A 84 -4.16 10.35 -0.06
N ALA A 85 -4.33 9.02 0.06
CA ALA A 85 -3.28 8.03 -0.11
C ALA A 85 -3.77 6.85 -0.97
N CYS A 86 -2.86 6.31 -1.79
CA CYS A 86 -3.06 5.11 -2.59
C CYS A 86 -2.03 4.04 -2.22
N VAL A 87 -2.47 2.79 -2.09
CA VAL A 87 -1.60 1.62 -1.96
C VAL A 87 -1.76 0.75 -3.20
N ILE A 88 -0.65 0.37 -3.81
CA ILE A 88 -0.61 -0.50 -4.99
C ILE A 88 0.13 -1.79 -4.58
N ASP A 89 -0.52 -2.93 -4.75
CA ASP A 89 0.06 -4.24 -4.42
C ASP A 89 -0.26 -5.26 -5.52
N GLY A 90 0.74 -5.57 -6.35
CA GLY A 90 0.64 -6.57 -7.41
C GLY A 90 1.65 -6.37 -8.55
N TYR A 91 2.03 -7.47 -9.21
CA TYR A 91 3.08 -7.48 -10.23
C TYR A 91 2.73 -6.79 -11.55
N VAL A 92 1.44 -6.60 -11.82
CA VAL A 92 0.95 -6.06 -13.10
C VAL A 92 0.90 -4.52 -13.14
N PHE A 93 1.16 -3.86 -12.01
CA PHE A 93 1.12 -2.40 -11.91
C PHE A 93 2.49 -1.80 -12.23
N ASP A 94 2.72 -1.60 -13.52
CA ASP A 94 3.96 -1.05 -14.03
C ASP A 94 4.24 0.38 -13.54
N ARG A 95 5.43 0.89 -13.88
CA ARG A 95 5.85 2.25 -13.51
C ARG A 95 4.90 3.34 -14.03
N GLY A 96 4.26 3.14 -15.18
CA GLY A 96 3.30 4.09 -15.73
C GLY A 96 2.01 4.16 -14.88
N PHE A 97 1.53 3.01 -14.43
CA PHE A 97 0.41 2.91 -13.50
C PHE A 97 0.72 3.61 -12.17
N GLN A 98 1.91 3.34 -11.61
CA GLN A 98 2.37 3.96 -10.37
C GLN A 98 2.49 5.49 -10.52
N HIS A 99 3.12 5.96 -11.61
CA HIS A 99 3.26 7.38 -11.92
C HIS A 99 1.92 8.10 -11.96
N ALA A 100 0.94 7.54 -12.66
CA ALA A 100 -0.39 8.13 -12.81
C ALA A 100 -1.09 8.31 -11.45
N LEU A 101 -1.02 7.32 -10.56
CA LEU A 101 -1.60 7.44 -9.22
C LEU A 101 -0.83 8.41 -8.32
N ARG A 102 0.50 8.45 -8.44
CA ARG A 102 1.36 9.39 -7.72
C ARG A 102 1.03 10.86 -8.05
N GLN A 103 0.54 11.15 -9.25
CA GLN A 103 0.08 12.51 -9.59
C GLN A 103 -1.22 12.92 -8.87
N LEU A 104 -1.96 11.96 -8.32
CA LEU A 104 -3.30 12.16 -7.73
C LEU A 104 -3.28 12.10 -6.21
N ALA A 105 -2.49 11.20 -5.63
CA ALA A 105 -2.44 10.94 -4.20
C ALA A 105 -1.06 10.46 -3.75
N THR A 106 -0.78 10.56 -2.44
CA THR A 106 0.45 9.98 -1.86
C THR A 106 0.46 8.47 -2.14
N THR A 107 1.42 7.99 -2.90
CA THR A 107 1.39 6.63 -3.41
C THR A 107 2.43 5.74 -2.75
N LEU A 108 1.94 4.68 -2.09
CA LEU A 108 2.72 3.59 -1.54
C LEU A 108 2.64 2.39 -2.49
N VAL A 109 3.79 1.86 -2.89
CA VAL A 109 3.88 0.59 -3.63
C VAL A 109 4.40 -0.48 -2.69
N VAL A 110 3.76 -1.64 -2.69
CA VAL A 110 4.23 -2.83 -1.98
C VAL A 110 4.97 -3.74 -2.96
N ASP A 111 6.14 -4.21 -2.56
CA ASP A 111 6.98 -5.12 -3.32
C ASP A 111 7.51 -6.25 -2.44
N ASP A 112 8.00 -7.29 -3.09
CA ASP A 112 8.62 -8.46 -2.47
C ASP A 112 9.90 -8.89 -3.21
N GLY A 113 10.49 -8.02 -4.02
CA GLY A 113 11.78 -8.21 -4.67
C GLY A 113 11.73 -8.76 -6.09
N HIS A 114 10.54 -8.87 -6.69
CA HIS A 114 10.37 -9.42 -8.04
C HIS A 114 10.58 -8.40 -9.18
N ARG A 115 10.72 -7.11 -8.87
CA ARG A 115 10.69 -6.03 -9.88
C ARG A 115 12.06 -5.38 -10.12
N VAL A 116 12.35 -5.09 -11.39
CA VAL A 116 13.66 -4.55 -11.86
C VAL A 116 13.54 -3.32 -12.76
N ASP A 117 12.35 -2.97 -13.24
CA ASP A 117 12.09 -1.84 -14.15
C ASP A 117 11.90 -0.49 -13.42
N GLY A 118 12.12 -0.48 -12.11
CA GLY A 118 12.04 0.70 -11.26
C GLY A 118 10.65 1.01 -10.73
N PHE A 119 10.55 2.09 -9.96
CA PHE A 119 9.33 2.47 -9.24
C PHE A 119 9.09 3.97 -9.36
N ASP A 120 7.83 4.37 -9.47
CA ASP A 120 7.42 5.77 -9.44
C ASP A 120 6.34 5.99 -8.38
N CYS A 121 6.79 6.04 -7.13
CA CYS A 121 5.95 6.17 -5.95
C CYS A 121 6.60 7.12 -4.93
N ASP A 122 5.83 7.51 -3.91
CA ASP A 122 6.34 8.33 -2.80
C ASP A 122 6.92 7.46 -1.68
N LEU A 123 6.31 6.29 -1.47
CA LEU A 123 6.73 5.29 -0.50
C LEU A 123 6.89 3.93 -1.20
N LEU A 124 7.95 3.21 -0.87
CA LEU A 124 8.14 1.82 -1.29
C LEU A 124 8.24 0.93 -0.06
N LEU A 125 7.41 -0.11 0.03
CA LEU A 125 7.44 -1.07 1.13
C LEU A 125 7.86 -2.45 0.63
N ASP A 126 8.93 -2.98 1.22
CA ASP A 126 9.26 -4.40 1.15
C ASP A 126 9.50 -4.90 2.58
N GLN A 127 8.59 -5.73 3.07
CA GLN A 127 8.61 -6.25 4.44
C GLN A 127 9.56 -7.44 4.65
N ASN A 128 10.13 -7.99 3.57
CA ASN A 128 10.87 -9.24 3.63
C ASN A 128 12.24 -9.06 4.31
N LEU A 129 12.74 -10.12 4.94
CA LEU A 129 14.04 -10.10 5.65
C LEU A 129 15.21 -9.70 4.73
N GLY A 130 15.12 -10.02 3.44
CA GLY A 130 16.14 -9.72 2.43
C GLY A 130 16.03 -8.33 1.80
N ALA A 131 15.07 -7.50 2.19
CA ALA A 131 14.87 -6.18 1.61
C ALA A 131 16.10 -5.29 1.84
N SER A 132 16.72 -4.84 0.75
CA SER A 132 18.03 -4.17 0.78
C SER A 132 17.97 -2.76 0.20
N GLU A 133 18.48 -1.78 0.94
CA GLU A 133 18.68 -0.41 0.45
C GLU A 133 19.52 -0.39 -0.83
N ALA A 134 20.57 -1.21 -0.90
CA ALA A 134 21.45 -1.26 -2.07
C ALA A 134 20.71 -1.73 -3.33
N TRP A 135 19.69 -2.57 -3.19
CA TRP A 135 18.86 -3.05 -4.29
C TRP A 135 17.82 -2.00 -4.72
N TYR A 136 17.10 -1.42 -3.76
CA TYR A 136 15.98 -0.53 -4.06
C TYR A 136 16.36 0.94 -4.29
N ALA A 137 17.49 1.42 -3.76
CA ALA A 137 17.94 2.80 -3.98
C ALA A 137 18.06 3.19 -5.47
N PRO A 138 18.65 2.38 -6.37
CA PRO A 138 18.66 2.70 -7.80
C PRO A 138 17.30 2.54 -8.48
N LEU A 139 16.43 1.65 -7.96
CA LEU A 139 15.11 1.37 -8.55
C LEU A 139 14.05 2.42 -8.17
N ALA A 140 14.17 3.00 -6.96
CA ALA A 140 13.23 3.95 -6.38
C ALA A 140 13.97 5.12 -5.70
N PRO A 141 14.73 5.94 -6.47
CA PRO A 141 15.62 6.96 -5.89
C PRO A 141 14.86 8.07 -5.15
N ASP A 142 13.65 8.37 -5.60
CA ASP A 142 12.81 9.45 -5.06
C ASP A 142 11.84 8.98 -3.97
N ALA A 143 11.69 7.67 -3.78
CA ALA A 143 10.77 7.09 -2.81
C ALA A 143 11.44 6.97 -1.43
N GLU A 144 10.65 7.19 -0.37
CA GLU A 144 11.02 6.75 0.97
C GLU A 144 10.86 5.23 1.05
N ARG A 145 11.94 4.53 1.40
CA ARG A 145 11.98 3.07 1.39
C ARG A 145 11.74 2.53 2.80
N LEU A 146 10.70 1.72 2.93
CA LEU A 146 10.26 1.07 4.15
C LEU A 146 10.65 -0.41 4.04
N LEU A 147 11.91 -0.72 4.38
CA LEU A 147 12.49 -2.04 4.15
C LEU A 147 12.64 -2.87 5.43
N GLY A 148 12.37 -4.17 5.31
CA GLY A 148 12.63 -5.18 6.33
C GLY A 148 11.48 -5.45 7.28
N THR A 149 11.67 -6.46 8.13
CA THR A 149 10.63 -7.02 9.01
C THR A 149 10.07 -6.04 10.05
N ARG A 150 10.76 -4.93 10.31
CA ARG A 150 10.23 -3.82 11.13
C ARG A 150 8.99 -3.14 10.52
N TYR A 151 8.73 -3.36 9.24
CA TYR A 151 7.54 -2.92 8.53
C TYR A 151 6.60 -4.08 8.14
N ALA A 152 6.77 -5.26 8.77
CA ALA A 152 5.90 -6.40 8.52
C ALA A 152 4.43 -6.05 8.76
N LEU A 153 3.62 -6.26 7.74
CA LEU A 153 2.19 -6.04 7.82
C LEU A 153 1.52 -7.26 8.48
N LEU A 154 1.24 -7.10 9.77
CA LEU A 154 0.59 -8.12 10.58
C LEU A 154 -0.86 -7.73 10.88
N ARG A 155 -1.79 -8.66 10.61
CA ARG A 155 -3.20 -8.52 10.98
C ARG A 155 -3.34 -8.57 12.49
N HIS A 156 -4.40 -7.95 12.99
CA HIS A 156 -4.69 -7.88 14.43
C HIS A 156 -4.69 -9.27 15.10
N GLU A 157 -5.21 -10.31 14.45
CA GLU A 157 -5.24 -11.67 15.04
C GLU A 157 -3.83 -12.19 15.42
N PHE A 158 -2.80 -11.80 14.68
CA PHE A 158 -1.41 -12.18 15.00
C PHE A 158 -0.77 -11.27 16.03
N LEU A 159 -1.19 -10.01 16.09
CA LEU A 159 -0.72 -9.06 17.10
C LEU A 159 -1.32 -9.37 18.48
N ASP A 160 -2.60 -9.74 18.51
CA ASP A 160 -3.35 -10.06 19.73
C ASP A 160 -2.93 -11.42 20.31
N ALA A 161 -2.52 -12.36 19.45
CA ALA A 161 -1.99 -13.66 19.85
C ALA A 161 -0.51 -13.62 20.28
N ALA A 162 0.20 -12.50 20.06
CA ALA A 162 1.61 -12.40 20.41
C ALA A 162 1.77 -12.34 21.94
N PRO A 163 2.58 -13.22 22.55
CA PRO A 163 2.94 -13.05 23.95
C PRO A 163 3.65 -11.69 24.14
N PRO A 164 3.52 -11.02 25.30
CA PRO A 164 4.19 -9.75 25.53
C PRO A 164 5.68 -9.88 25.22
N CYS A 165 6.13 -9.09 24.25
CA CYS A 165 7.52 -9.08 23.80
C CYS A 165 8.43 -8.76 24.98
N ARG A 166 9.39 -9.65 25.31
CA ARG A 166 10.44 -9.37 26.29
C ARG A 166 11.32 -8.26 25.73
N ALA A 167 11.04 -7.02 26.08
CA ALA A 167 11.70 -5.80 25.61
C ALA A 167 13.15 -5.63 26.12
N ASP A 168 13.84 -6.72 26.48
CA ASP A 168 15.21 -6.66 26.97
C ASP A 168 16.19 -7.16 25.91
N ARG A 169 17.02 -6.22 25.45
CA ARG A 169 18.27 -6.34 24.66
C ARG A 169 18.14 -6.24 23.14
N LEU A 170 18.04 -5.00 22.65
CA LEU A 170 18.89 -4.58 21.53
C LEU A 170 19.52 -3.23 21.89
N PRO A 171 20.82 -3.17 22.26
CA PRO A 171 21.51 -1.90 22.45
C PRO A 171 21.74 -1.23 21.09
N GLY A 172 21.28 0.00 20.91
CA GLY A 172 21.83 0.91 19.90
C GLY A 172 20.93 1.37 18.74
N ALA A 173 19.60 1.18 18.76
CA ALA A 173 18.73 1.81 17.75
C ALA A 173 18.50 3.29 18.10
N GLY A 174 19.49 4.15 17.82
CA GLY A 174 19.33 5.59 17.87
C GLY A 174 18.18 6.02 16.97
N HIS A 175 17.21 6.75 17.54
CA HIS A 175 16.14 7.38 16.78
C HIS A 175 16.72 8.44 15.84
N PRO A 176 16.64 8.31 14.50
CA PRO A 176 16.87 9.46 13.65
C PRO A 176 15.78 10.49 13.93
N ARG A 177 16.20 11.74 14.18
CA ARG A 177 15.28 12.87 14.34
C ARG A 177 14.32 12.91 13.15
N ARG A 178 13.02 12.85 13.41
CA ARG A 178 11.95 12.93 12.40
C ARG A 178 12.02 14.28 11.69
N GLN A 179 12.73 14.32 10.56
CA GLN A 179 12.54 15.39 9.58
C GLN A 179 11.19 15.15 8.91
N ARG A 180 10.47 16.23 8.56
CA ARG A 180 9.21 16.09 7.80
C ARG A 180 9.52 15.39 6.47
N PRO A 181 8.91 14.23 6.18
CA PRO A 181 9.23 13.47 4.98
C PRO A 181 8.86 14.27 3.72
N ARG A 182 9.63 14.08 2.64
CA ARG A 182 9.54 14.88 1.41
C ARG A 182 8.15 14.84 0.76
N TRP A 183 7.41 13.74 0.90
CA TRP A 183 6.05 13.62 0.38
C TRP A 183 5.05 14.54 1.11
N ALA A 184 5.26 14.82 2.41
CA ALA A 184 4.41 15.72 3.20
C ALA A 184 4.59 17.21 2.86
N GLN A 185 5.49 17.54 1.93
CA GLN A 185 5.78 18.91 1.48
C GLN A 185 5.14 19.23 0.11
N ARG A 186 4.57 18.24 -0.59
CA ARG A 186 3.78 18.49 -1.79
C ARG A 186 2.41 19.03 -1.37
N GLY A 187 2.20 20.33 -1.53
CA GLY A 187 0.93 20.99 -1.20
C GLY A 187 -0.25 20.30 -1.89
N HIS A 188 -1.33 20.06 -1.15
CA HIS A 188 -2.60 19.58 -1.72
C HIS A 188 -3.01 20.48 -2.88
N ARG A 189 -3.11 19.92 -4.09
CA ARG A 189 -3.75 20.62 -5.20
C ARG A 189 -5.22 20.86 -4.83
N PRO A 190 -5.78 22.06 -5.06
CA PRO A 190 -7.18 22.31 -4.80
C PRO A 190 -8.04 21.37 -5.65
N ARG A 191 -9.04 20.76 -5.01
CA ARG A 191 -10.06 19.93 -5.68
C ARG A 191 -10.88 20.82 -6.61
N PRO A 192 -11.14 20.45 -7.88
CA PRO A 192 -12.17 21.13 -8.65
C PRO A 192 -13.52 20.91 -7.95
N GLY A 193 -14.21 22.01 -7.66
CA GLY A 193 -15.53 22.04 -7.02
C GLY A 193 -16.67 21.65 -7.95
#